data_AF-A0A3D5CL89-F1
#
_entry.id   AF-A0A3D5CL89-F1
#
_cell.length_a   1.000
_cell.length_b   1.000
_cell.length_c   1.000
_cell.angle_alpha   90.00
_cell.angle_beta   90.00
_cell.angle_gamma   90.00
#
_symmetry.space_group_name_H-M   'P 1'
#
loop_
_entity.id
_entity.type
_entity.pdbx_description
1 polymer ?
#
loop_
_entity_poly.entity_id
_entity_poly.type
_entity_poly.pdbx_seq_one_letter_code
_entity_poly.pdbx_strand_id
1 'polypeptide(L)'
;PVLGQPDDAQEFAVMRVPRWGSDYMVPVAGGVTRARTLDPIGIGHYPGTQMPGETGNFAVAGHRTTYGKPFSDIETLRIGDAIVVETEAGWYTYRFRTLEYVKPTETSVLNATPQLDVAAGDAYITLTSCSPRWSMTERIVAYGVFESFTPREAGPPASLTEGIA
;
A
#
# COMPACT_ATOMS: atom_id res chain seq x y z
N PRO A 1 2.29 -14.87 -7.51
CA PRO A 1 1.27 -14.99 -8.57
C PRO A 1 0.65 -13.60 -8.82
N VAL A 2 0.10 -13.32 -10.00
CA VAL A 2 -0.64 -12.06 -10.23
C VAL A 2 -2.12 -12.33 -10.03
N LEU A 3 -2.78 -11.52 -9.21
CA LEU A 3 -4.22 -11.63 -8.94
C LEU A 3 -5.05 -10.92 -10.02
N GLY A 4 -6.32 -11.29 -10.15
CA GLY A 4 -7.28 -10.50 -10.93
C GLY A 4 -7.63 -9.19 -10.20
N GLN A 5 -8.06 -8.19 -10.97
CA GLN A 5 -8.53 -6.92 -10.42
C GLN A 5 -9.81 -7.14 -9.58
N PRO A 6 -9.89 -6.58 -8.35
CA PRO A 6 -11.08 -6.66 -7.52
C PRO A 6 -12.19 -5.71 -8.02
N ASP A 7 -13.45 -6.10 -7.83
CA ASP A 7 -14.59 -5.21 -7.99
C ASP A 7 -14.60 -4.08 -6.92
N ASP A 8 -15.39 -3.03 -7.14
CA ASP A 8 -15.53 -1.93 -6.16
C ASP A 8 -16.03 -2.45 -4.80
N ALA A 9 -15.28 -2.12 -3.74
CA ALA A 9 -15.45 -2.59 -2.36
C ALA A 9 -15.28 -4.11 -2.14
N GLN A 10 -14.79 -4.86 -3.13
CA GLN A 10 -14.42 -6.26 -2.92
C GLN A 10 -13.09 -6.34 -2.18
N GLU A 11 -13.12 -6.87 -0.95
CA GLU A 11 -11.91 -7.20 -0.19
C GLU A 11 -11.15 -8.36 -0.87
N PHE A 12 -9.83 -8.22 -1.00
CA PHE A 12 -8.98 -9.24 -1.61
C PHE A 12 -7.65 -9.46 -0.88
N ALA A 13 -7.28 -8.56 0.04
CA ALA A 13 -6.04 -8.65 0.78
C ALA A 13 -6.12 -7.99 2.16
N VAL A 14 -5.09 -8.21 2.96
CA VAL A 14 -4.84 -7.52 4.23
C VAL A 14 -3.44 -6.93 4.19
N MET A 15 -3.30 -5.64 4.48
CA MET A 15 -2.02 -4.99 4.62
C MET A 15 -1.49 -5.13 6.05
N ARG A 16 -0.22 -5.50 6.18
CA ARG A 16 0.54 -5.55 7.43
C ARG A 16 1.81 -4.75 7.30
N VAL A 17 2.14 -3.97 8.32
CA VAL A 17 3.33 -3.12 8.37
C VAL A 17 3.89 -3.19 9.79
N PRO A 18 4.90 -4.04 10.06
CA PRO A 18 5.40 -4.27 11.41
C PRO A 18 5.87 -3.00 12.13
N ARG A 19 6.37 -2.00 11.38
CA ARG A 19 6.74 -0.68 11.90
C ARG A 19 5.58 0.03 12.61
N TRP A 20 4.34 -0.23 12.21
CA TRP A 20 3.13 0.36 12.79
C TRP A 20 2.53 -0.50 13.92
N GLY A 21 3.19 -1.60 14.30
CA GLY A 21 2.76 -2.53 15.33
C GLY A 21 2.65 -3.95 14.81
N SER A 22 2.98 -4.93 15.66
CA SER A 22 2.89 -6.36 15.32
C SER A 22 1.46 -6.85 15.05
N ASP A 23 0.47 -6.12 15.57
CA ASP A 23 -0.96 -6.35 15.39
C ASP A 23 -1.58 -5.50 14.28
N TYR A 24 -0.82 -4.61 13.63
CA TYR A 24 -1.33 -3.81 12.51
C TYR A 24 -1.74 -4.73 11.36
N MET A 25 -3.05 -4.78 11.10
CA MET A 25 -3.66 -5.50 9.99
C MET A 25 -4.88 -4.72 9.51
N VAL A 26 -4.91 -4.36 8.24
CA VAL A 26 -6.03 -3.59 7.66
C VAL A 26 -6.48 -4.20 6.35
N PRO A 27 -7.78 -4.45 6.14
CA PRO A 27 -8.31 -4.94 4.88
C PRO A 27 -8.01 -3.99 3.71
N VAL A 28 -7.76 -4.59 2.55
CA VAL A 28 -7.57 -3.91 1.27
C VAL A 28 -8.65 -4.39 0.31
N ALA A 29 -9.37 -3.42 -0.27
CA ALA A 29 -10.43 -3.68 -1.23
C ALA A 29 -10.27 -2.88 -2.52
N GLY A 30 -10.99 -3.28 -3.57
CA GLY A 30 -11.07 -2.51 -4.82
C GLY A 30 -11.73 -1.15 -4.63
N GLY A 31 -11.25 -0.15 -5.38
CA GLY A 31 -11.83 1.20 -5.40
C GLY A 31 -11.33 2.11 -4.27
N VAL A 32 -11.41 3.42 -4.49
CA VAL A 32 -10.90 4.45 -3.56
C VAL A 32 -11.98 5.47 -3.16
N THR A 33 -13.26 5.13 -3.34
CA THR A 33 -14.34 6.03 -2.92
C THR A 33 -14.50 5.98 -1.40
N ARG A 34 -14.84 7.13 -0.79
CA ARG A 34 -15.04 7.23 0.67
C ARG A 34 -16.17 6.31 1.16
N ALA A 35 -17.35 6.47 0.57
CA ALA A 35 -18.56 5.81 1.03
C ALA A 35 -18.54 4.27 0.88
N ARG A 36 -17.78 3.74 -0.08
CA ARG A 36 -17.76 2.30 -0.38
C ARG A 36 -16.53 1.59 0.19
N THR A 37 -15.37 2.24 0.17
CA THR A 37 -14.09 1.57 0.46
C THR A 37 -13.33 2.24 1.60
N LEU A 38 -12.98 3.52 1.48
CA LEU A 38 -12.04 4.13 2.44
C LEU A 38 -12.62 4.30 3.84
N ASP A 39 -13.92 4.64 3.97
CA ASP A 39 -14.55 4.84 5.28
C ASP A 39 -14.95 3.52 5.96
N PRO A 40 -15.57 2.53 5.29
CA PRO A 40 -16.03 1.31 5.94
C PRO A 40 -15.00 0.18 6.00
N ILE A 41 -14.02 0.11 5.08
CA ILE A 41 -13.09 -1.03 4.95
C ILE A 41 -11.68 -0.64 5.42
N GLY A 42 -11.15 0.48 4.91
CA GLY A 42 -9.87 1.03 5.35
C GLY A 42 -8.94 1.40 4.20
N ILE A 43 -8.40 0.41 3.49
CA ILE A 43 -7.47 0.63 2.37
C ILE A 43 -8.16 0.30 1.05
N GLY A 44 -8.06 1.24 0.09
CA GLY A 44 -8.61 1.09 -1.25
C GLY A 44 -7.52 1.00 -2.31
N HIS A 45 -7.61 0.03 -3.21
CA HIS A 45 -6.76 -0.09 -4.39
C HIS A 45 -7.26 0.82 -5.52
N TYR A 46 -6.36 1.56 -6.14
CA TYR A 46 -6.69 2.43 -7.26
C TYR A 46 -7.02 1.60 -8.50
N PRO A 47 -8.25 1.70 -9.03
CA PRO A 47 -8.62 0.99 -10.25
C PRO A 47 -7.69 1.35 -11.42
N GLY A 48 -7.23 0.33 -12.14
CA GLY A 48 -6.33 0.49 -13.29
C GLY A 48 -4.84 0.55 -12.94
N THR A 49 -4.48 0.54 -11.65
CA THR A 49 -3.09 0.30 -11.21
C THR A 49 -2.83 -1.20 -11.07
N GLN A 50 -1.56 -1.61 -11.09
CA GLN A 50 -1.16 -3.02 -11.11
C GLN A 50 -1.56 -3.75 -9.81
N MET A 51 -1.57 -5.08 -9.83
CA MET A 51 -1.88 -5.93 -8.67
C MET A 51 -0.61 -6.29 -7.87
N PRO A 52 -0.72 -6.80 -6.63
CA PRO A 52 0.45 -7.19 -5.84
C PRO A 52 1.38 -8.15 -6.59
N GLY A 53 2.67 -7.84 -6.59
CA GLY A 53 3.75 -8.57 -7.28
C GLY A 53 3.79 -8.42 -8.81
N GLU A 54 2.86 -7.68 -9.41
CA GLU A 54 2.88 -7.40 -10.85
C GLU A 54 3.87 -6.27 -11.17
N THR A 55 4.64 -6.41 -12.25
CA THR A 55 5.53 -5.34 -12.76
C THR A 55 4.72 -4.09 -13.05
N GLY A 56 5.11 -2.97 -12.44
CA GLY A 56 4.33 -1.73 -12.42
C GLY A 56 4.08 -1.28 -10.98
N ASN A 57 2.98 -0.59 -10.74
CA ASN A 57 2.72 0.07 -9.46
C ASN A 57 1.38 -0.39 -8.87
N PHE A 58 1.44 -1.17 -7.79
CA PHE A 58 0.27 -1.46 -6.95
C PHE A 58 0.01 -0.27 -6.03
N ALA A 59 -0.94 0.59 -6.40
CA ALA A 59 -1.22 1.80 -5.66
C ALA A 59 -2.48 1.67 -4.80
N VAL A 60 -2.40 2.16 -3.56
CA VAL A 60 -3.51 2.16 -2.61
C VAL A 60 -3.65 3.50 -1.89
N ALA A 61 -4.87 3.80 -1.44
CA ALA A 61 -5.20 4.95 -0.63
C ALA A 61 -5.73 4.52 0.73
N GLY A 62 -5.49 5.34 1.75
CA GLY A 62 -6.01 5.12 3.10
C GLY A 62 -6.08 6.42 3.89
N HIS A 63 -7.02 6.52 4.83
CA HIS A 63 -7.14 7.70 5.69
C HIS A 63 -5.94 7.87 6.61
N ARG A 64 -5.56 9.14 6.87
CA ARG A 64 -4.50 9.47 7.83
C ARG A 64 -5.01 9.68 9.25
N THR A 65 -6.25 10.17 9.40
CA THR A 65 -6.73 10.70 10.69
C THR A 65 -8.10 10.19 11.10
N THR A 66 -8.91 9.74 10.15
CA THR A 66 -10.31 9.31 10.33
C THR A 66 -10.49 7.83 9.99
N TYR A 67 -11.63 7.24 10.36
CA TYR A 67 -12.08 5.91 9.94
C TYR A 67 -10.99 4.82 10.01
N GLY A 68 -10.64 4.39 11.21
CA GLY A 68 -9.56 3.43 11.44
C GLY A 68 -8.15 3.99 11.21
N LYS A 69 -8.01 5.03 10.37
CA LYS A 69 -6.78 5.79 10.06
C LYS A 69 -5.59 4.88 9.69
N PRO A 70 -5.74 4.01 8.68
CA PRO A 70 -4.75 2.99 8.35
C PRO A 70 -3.37 3.58 8.06
N PHE A 71 -3.29 4.74 7.42
CA PHE A 71 -2.01 5.38 7.09
C PHE A 71 -1.68 6.52 8.05
N SER A 72 -2.11 6.42 9.30
CA SER A 72 -1.85 7.44 10.31
C SER A 72 -0.37 7.68 10.57
N ASP A 73 0.46 6.65 10.49
CA ASP A 73 1.89 6.73 10.79
C ASP A 73 2.76 6.53 9.53
N ILE A 74 2.23 6.85 8.36
CA ILE A 74 2.96 6.71 7.08
C ILE A 74 4.28 7.48 7.04
N GLU A 75 4.40 8.60 7.77
CA GLU A 75 5.65 9.35 7.91
C GLU A 75 6.74 8.64 8.72
N THR A 76 6.40 7.59 9.48
CA THR A 76 7.36 6.89 10.35
C THR A 76 8.12 5.77 9.64
N LEU A 77 7.75 5.46 8.39
CA LEU A 77 8.44 4.47 7.57
C LEU A 77 9.91 4.85 7.37
N ARG A 78 10.78 3.86 7.47
CA ARG A 78 12.23 3.95 7.26
C ARG A 78 12.65 3.05 6.12
N ILE A 79 13.72 3.43 5.43
CA ILE A 79 14.27 2.65 4.31
C ILE A 79 14.45 1.19 4.76
N GLY A 80 13.88 0.25 3.99
CA GLY A 80 13.92 -1.19 4.28
C GLY A 80 12.78 -1.73 5.15
N ASP A 81 11.90 -0.87 5.67
CA ASP A 81 10.71 -1.35 6.39
C ASP A 81 9.82 -2.20 5.49
N ALA A 82 9.32 -3.31 6.03
CA ALA A 82 8.44 -4.21 5.30
C ALA A 82 7.02 -3.63 5.20
N ILE A 83 6.49 -3.63 3.97
CA ILE A 83 5.08 -3.39 3.66
C ILE A 83 4.57 -4.70 3.05
N VAL A 84 3.77 -5.44 3.80
CA VAL A 84 3.35 -6.79 3.42
C VAL A 84 1.88 -6.78 3.02
N VAL A 85 1.59 -7.31 1.84
CA VAL A 85 0.23 -7.52 1.34
C VAL A 85 -0.07 -9.01 1.43
N GLU A 86 -0.96 -9.39 2.33
CA GLU A 86 -1.41 -10.76 2.54
C GLU A 86 -2.67 -11.04 1.70
N THR A 87 -2.64 -12.09 0.89
CA THR A 87 -3.76 -12.54 0.04
C THR A 87 -3.99 -14.03 0.24
N GLU A 88 -5.05 -14.62 -0.31
CA GLU A 88 -5.27 -16.08 -0.22
C GLU A 88 -4.05 -16.90 -0.67
N ALA A 89 -3.32 -16.42 -1.71
CA ALA A 89 -2.15 -17.10 -2.25
C ALA A 89 -0.93 -17.07 -1.32
N GLY A 90 -0.79 -16.04 -0.48
CA GLY A 90 0.38 -15.84 0.36
C GLY A 90 0.68 -14.37 0.65
N TRP A 91 1.95 -14.04 0.86
CA TRP A 91 2.38 -12.71 1.26
C TRP A 91 3.31 -12.09 0.22
N TYR A 92 3.00 -10.88 -0.22
CA TYR A 92 3.84 -10.07 -1.08
C TYR A 92 4.56 -9.05 -0.20
N THR A 93 5.87 -9.18 -0.07
CA THR A 93 6.69 -8.25 0.72
C THR A 93 7.26 -7.19 -0.20
N TYR A 94 7.03 -5.94 0.17
CA TYR A 94 7.71 -4.78 -0.39
C TYR A 94 8.59 -4.13 0.68
N ARG A 95 9.65 -3.45 0.24
CA ARG A 95 10.54 -2.69 1.12
C ARG A 95 10.38 -1.21 0.83
N PHE A 96 10.05 -0.44 1.86
CA PHE A 96 9.94 1.01 1.75
C PHE A 96 11.27 1.61 1.25
N ARG A 97 11.18 2.52 0.28
CA ARG A 97 12.35 3.18 -0.33
C ARG A 97 12.41 4.67 -0.09
N THR A 98 11.27 5.37 -0.14
CA THR A 98 11.21 6.84 -0.05
C THR A 98 9.77 7.32 0.11
N LEU A 99 9.61 8.60 0.45
CA LEU A 99 8.34 9.30 0.45
C LEU A 99 8.46 10.70 -0.17
N GLU A 100 7.33 11.27 -0.56
CA GLU A 100 7.23 12.66 -0.97
C GLU A 100 5.90 13.29 -0.55
N TYR A 101 5.83 14.63 -0.63
CA TYR A 101 4.61 15.40 -0.42
C TYR A 101 4.24 16.10 -1.71
N VAL A 102 3.01 15.88 -2.19
CA VAL A 102 2.54 16.39 -3.48
C VAL A 102 1.19 17.08 -3.36
N LYS A 103 0.83 17.86 -4.38
CA LYS A 103 -0.52 18.41 -4.49
C LYS A 103 -1.53 17.28 -4.75
N PRO A 104 -2.80 17.42 -4.33
CA PRO A 104 -3.84 16.42 -4.61
C PRO A 104 -4.08 16.14 -6.10
N THR A 105 -3.68 17.07 -6.97
CA THR A 105 -3.78 16.96 -8.43
C THR A 105 -2.61 16.21 -9.07
N GLU A 106 -1.58 15.84 -8.30
CA GLU A 106 -0.41 15.13 -8.82
C GLU A 106 -0.72 13.65 -8.96
N THR A 107 -1.26 13.26 -10.12
CA THR A 107 -1.65 11.87 -10.38
C THR A 107 -0.50 11.01 -10.89
N SER A 108 0.63 11.60 -11.28
CA SER A 108 1.79 10.85 -11.81
C SER A 108 2.41 9.89 -10.79
N VAL A 109 2.13 10.08 -9.49
CA VAL A 109 2.51 9.15 -8.42
C VAL A 109 1.89 7.75 -8.58
N LEU A 110 0.81 7.64 -9.36
CA LEU A 110 0.12 6.38 -9.66
C LEU A 110 0.63 5.70 -10.94
N ASN A 111 1.56 6.33 -11.68
CA ASN A 111 2.12 5.75 -12.90
C ASN A 111 2.82 4.41 -12.59
N ALA A 112 2.91 3.55 -13.60
CA ALA A 112 3.52 2.22 -13.49
C ALA A 112 4.97 2.27 -12.98
N THR A 113 5.72 3.31 -13.35
CA THR A 113 7.00 3.65 -12.70
C THR A 113 6.81 4.92 -11.88
N PRO A 114 6.64 4.84 -10.55
CA PRO A 114 6.48 6.03 -9.74
C PRO A 114 7.76 6.87 -9.77
N GLN A 115 7.60 8.19 -9.87
CA GLN A 115 8.65 9.22 -9.90
C GLN A 115 9.49 9.30 -11.18
N LEU A 116 9.25 8.44 -12.18
CA LEU A 116 9.98 8.44 -13.46
C LEU A 116 9.03 8.22 -14.63
N ASP A 117 9.26 8.93 -15.74
CA ASP A 117 8.48 8.76 -16.98
C ASP A 117 9.14 7.72 -17.91
N VAL A 118 9.17 6.47 -17.45
CA VAL A 118 9.72 5.32 -18.19
C VAL A 118 8.88 4.06 -17.95
N ALA A 119 9.05 3.05 -18.80
CA ALA A 119 8.41 1.75 -18.59
C ALA A 119 8.89 1.08 -17.29
N ALA A 120 7.98 0.36 -16.62
CA ALA A 120 8.29 -0.30 -15.35
C ALA A 120 9.22 -1.49 -15.56
N GLY A 121 10.39 -1.44 -14.92
CA GLY A 121 11.34 -2.55 -14.88
C GLY A 121 11.22 -3.43 -13.62
N ASP A 122 10.38 -3.04 -12.66
CA ASP A 122 10.20 -3.69 -11.36
C ASP A 122 8.74 -3.59 -10.91
N ALA A 123 8.40 -4.24 -9.79
CA ALA A 123 7.12 -4.12 -9.12
C ALA A 123 7.23 -3.15 -7.92
N TYR A 124 6.32 -2.20 -7.86
CA TYR A 124 6.27 -1.13 -6.85
C TYR A 124 4.97 -1.20 -6.06
N ILE A 125 5.01 -0.62 -4.85
CA ILE A 125 3.83 -0.28 -4.08
C ILE A 125 3.82 1.21 -3.79
N THR A 126 2.66 1.84 -3.92
CA THR A 126 2.45 3.26 -3.58
C THR A 126 1.33 3.38 -2.56
N LEU A 127 1.61 4.03 -1.43
CA LEU A 127 0.62 4.34 -0.40
C LEU A 127 0.32 5.84 -0.42
N THR A 128 -0.93 6.23 -0.59
CA THR A 128 -1.34 7.65 -0.58
C THR A 128 -2.21 7.99 0.62
N SER A 129 -1.95 9.13 1.25
CA SER A 129 -2.80 9.65 2.32
C SER A 129 -2.83 11.18 2.36
N CYS A 130 -3.70 11.76 3.18
CA CYS A 130 -3.84 13.22 3.32
C CYS A 130 -2.63 13.84 4.04
N SER A 131 -2.26 15.07 3.69
CA SER A 131 -1.21 15.83 4.38
C SER A 131 -1.49 17.33 4.38
N PRO A 132 -0.93 18.12 5.30
CA PRO A 132 -0.37 17.74 6.62
C PRO A 132 -1.37 16.96 7.49
N ARG A 133 -0.92 16.42 8.63
CA ARG A 133 -1.83 15.76 9.58
C ARG A 133 -2.96 16.73 9.95
N TRP A 134 -4.21 16.27 9.86
CA TRP A 134 -5.44 17.07 10.06
C TRP A 134 -5.79 18.08 8.96
N SER A 135 -5.08 18.05 7.83
CA SER A 135 -5.35 18.83 6.63
C SER A 135 -5.47 17.92 5.41
N MET A 136 -5.97 18.47 4.30
CA MET A 136 -6.10 17.79 3.01
C MET A 136 -5.46 18.58 1.86
N THR A 137 -4.67 19.61 2.19
CA THR A 137 -4.04 20.52 1.23
C THR A 137 -3.01 19.82 0.34
N GLU A 138 -2.43 18.75 0.83
CA GLU A 138 -1.41 17.94 0.17
C GLU A 138 -1.73 16.44 0.31
N ARG A 139 -0.89 15.62 -0.30
CA ARG A 139 -0.83 14.18 -0.06
C ARG A 139 0.57 13.81 0.40
N ILE A 140 0.65 12.91 1.36
CA ILE A 140 1.86 12.15 1.63
C ILE A 140 1.80 10.89 0.77
N VAL A 141 2.89 10.58 0.08
CA VAL A 141 2.99 9.41 -0.78
C VAL A 141 4.24 8.64 -0.39
N ALA A 142 4.07 7.37 0.00
CA ALA A 142 5.16 6.45 0.30
C ALA A 142 5.32 5.42 -0.80
N TYR A 143 6.56 5.08 -1.11
CA TYR A 143 6.90 4.11 -2.15
C TYR A 143 7.68 2.94 -1.56
N GLY A 144 7.39 1.74 -2.06
CA GLY A 144 8.19 0.55 -1.83
C GLY A 144 8.51 -0.20 -3.12
N VAL A 145 9.54 -1.03 -3.07
CA VAL A 145 9.93 -1.93 -4.16
C VAL A 145 9.66 -3.36 -3.73
N PHE A 146 9.18 -4.19 -4.64
CA PHE A 146 8.90 -5.59 -4.38
C PHE A 146 10.19 -6.33 -4.01
N GLU A 147 10.11 -7.17 -2.98
CA GLU A 147 11.21 -8.00 -2.53
C GLU A 147 10.93 -9.47 -2.83
N SER A 148 9.77 -9.96 -2.38
CA SER A 148 9.50 -11.40 -2.42
C SER A 148 8.02 -11.73 -2.33
N PHE A 149 7.69 -12.94 -2.77
CA PHE A 149 6.42 -13.60 -2.49
C PHE A 149 6.66 -14.86 -1.67
N THR A 150 5.91 -15.03 -0.59
CA THR A 150 5.92 -16.23 0.24
C THR A 150 4.58 -16.96 0.07
N PRO A 151 4.56 -18.18 -0.48
CA PRO A 151 3.33 -18.96 -0.62
C PRO A 151 2.67 -19.24 0.73
N ARG A 152 1.34 -19.29 0.76
CA ARG A 152 0.55 -19.55 1.97
C ARG A 152 0.99 -20.81 2.72
N GLU A 153 1.30 -21.86 1.98
CA GLU A 153 1.75 -23.16 2.51
C GLU A 153 3.11 -23.12 3.23
N ALA A 154 3.94 -22.12 2.95
CA ALA A 154 5.24 -21.93 3.61
C ALA A 154 5.10 -21.26 4.99
N GLY A 155 3.90 -20.78 5.34
CA GLY A 155 3.66 -20.01 6.55
C GLY A 155 4.06 -18.54 6.43
N PRO A 156 3.79 -17.72 7.47
CA PRO A 156 4.03 -16.27 7.43
C PRO A 156 5.52 -15.95 7.25
N PRO A 157 5.87 -14.95 6.42
CA PRO A 157 7.27 -14.59 6.18
C PRO A 157 7.92 -13.92 7.40
N ALA A 158 9.25 -14.04 7.50
CA ALA A 158 10.05 -13.36 8.52
C ALA A 158 9.92 -11.83 8.45
N SER A 159 9.59 -11.27 7.29
CA SER A 159 9.35 -9.84 7.11
C SER A 159 8.23 -9.28 7.99
N LEU A 160 7.33 -10.11 8.54
CA LEU A 160 6.31 -9.70 9.51
C LEU A 160 6.86 -9.50 10.93
N THR A 161 8.06 -9.99 11.24
CA THR A 161 8.68 -9.90 12.56
C THR A 161 10.04 -9.22 12.56
N GLU A 162 10.65 -9.02 11.39
CA GLU A 162 11.89 -8.27 11.22
C GLU A 162 11.75 -6.78 11.59
N GLY A 163 12.74 -6.23 12.29
CA GLY A 163 12.85 -4.78 12.50
C GLY A 163 11.90 -4.16 13.54
N ILE A 164 11.21 -4.97 14.36
CA ILE A 164 10.36 -4.54 15.49
C ILE A 164 11.22 -4.16 16.72
N ALA A 165 12.25 -3.34 16.51
CA ALA A 165 13.09 -2.78 17.58
C ALA A 165 12.82 -1.29 17.79
#